data_AF-A0A7S3VVR3-F1
#
_entry.id   AF-A0A7S3VVR3-F1
#
_cell.length_a   1.000
_cell.length_b   1.000
_cell.length_c   1.000
_cell.angle_alpha   90.00
_cell.angle_beta   90.00
_cell.angle_gamma   90.00
#
_symmetry.space_group_name_H-M   'P 1'
#
loop_
_entity.id
_entity.type
_entity.pdbx_description
1 polymer ?
#
loop_
_entity_poly.entity_id
_entity_poly.type
_entity_poly.pdbx_seq_one_letter_code
_entity_poly.pdbx_strand_id
1 'polypeptide(L)'
;FFQRRWESEMFIDESKTEEKLQINLDITMPVMPCELLSFDAQDVMGSHEVDAHGNLFKERLTSKGDVIAREEMKGSHYGASSGLTRHFSFSYDNGDVDRIRKMIHSGEGCRVAGFVKVNKVPGNVHLSTYSHSYLFGSLYQETRNMNISHTINHISFGVDTDISFIKKNFQ
;
A
#
# COMPACT_ATOMS: atom_id res chain seq x y z
N PHE A 1 -48.28 -1.36 -9.93
CA PHE A 1 -47.08 -1.40 -9.07
C PHE A 1 -45.92 -1.85 -9.92
N PHE A 2 -44.91 -1.01 -10.13
CA PHE A 2 -43.69 -1.41 -10.84
C PHE A 2 -42.73 -2.04 -9.83
N GLN A 3 -42.38 -3.31 -10.03
CA GLN A 3 -41.42 -4.02 -9.21
C GLN A 3 -40.15 -4.24 -10.05
N ARG A 4 -39.00 -3.78 -9.54
CA ARG A 4 -37.70 -4.07 -10.18
C ARG A 4 -37.38 -5.56 -9.99
N ARG A 5 -36.96 -6.21 -11.06
CA ARG A 5 -36.46 -7.58 -11.09
C ARG A 5 -35.01 -7.54 -11.54
N TRP A 6 -34.14 -8.16 -10.76
CA TRP A 6 -32.71 -8.30 -11.06
C TRP A 6 -32.47 -9.67 -11.68
N GLU A 7 -31.78 -9.70 -12.83
CA GLU A 7 -31.34 -10.93 -13.47
C GLU A 7 -29.80 -10.90 -13.55
N SER A 8 -29.17 -12.01 -13.18
CA SER A 8 -27.71 -12.17 -13.18
C SER A 8 -27.34 -13.16 -14.27
N GLU A 9 -26.58 -12.70 -15.25
CA GLU A 9 -26.12 -13.51 -16.38
C GLU A 9 -24.61 -13.69 -16.30
N MET A 10 -24.11 -14.83 -16.78
CA MET A 10 -22.68 -15.16 -16.79
C MET A 10 -22.20 -15.25 -18.23
N PHE A 11 -21.09 -14.57 -18.52
CA PHE A 11 -20.45 -14.57 -19.83
C PHE A 11 -19.01 -15.06 -19.70
N ILE A 12 -18.45 -15.56 -20.80
CA ILE A 12 -17.02 -15.89 -20.86
C ILE A 12 -16.26 -14.57 -20.90
N ASP A 13 -15.32 -14.41 -19.97
CA ASP A 13 -14.40 -13.25 -19.96
C ASP A 13 -13.38 -13.42 -21.09
N GLU A 14 -13.53 -12.66 -22.18
CA GLU A 14 -12.61 -12.60 -23.32
C GLU A 14 -11.47 -11.57 -23.11
N SER A 15 -11.27 -11.08 -21.87
CA SER A 15 -10.21 -10.10 -21.59
C SER A 15 -8.82 -10.61 -21.98
N LYS A 16 -8.00 -9.66 -22.45
CA LYS A 16 -6.63 -9.95 -22.89
C LYS A 16 -5.73 -10.17 -21.68
N THR A 17 -4.77 -11.08 -21.82
CA THR A 17 -3.76 -11.42 -20.81
C THR A 17 -2.87 -10.25 -20.37
N GLU A 18 -2.85 -9.14 -21.12
CA GLU A 18 -2.06 -7.94 -20.81
C GLU A 18 -2.84 -6.86 -20.04
N GLU A 19 -4.08 -7.13 -19.62
CA GLU A 19 -4.87 -6.17 -18.86
C GLU A 19 -4.31 -5.96 -17.43
N LYS A 20 -4.20 -4.69 -17.04
CA LYS A 20 -3.84 -4.30 -15.67
C LYS A 20 -5.11 -4.11 -14.84
N LEU A 21 -5.13 -4.66 -13.63
CA LEU A 21 -6.17 -4.47 -12.64
C LEU A 21 -5.80 -3.33 -11.69
N GLN A 22 -6.70 -2.36 -11.54
CA GLN A 22 -6.56 -1.32 -10.52
C GLN A 22 -7.08 -1.83 -9.17
N ILE A 23 -6.24 -1.75 -8.15
CA ILE A 23 -6.60 -2.03 -6.76
C ILE A 23 -6.63 -0.69 -6.03
N ASN A 24 -7.79 -0.28 -5.52
CA ASN A 24 -7.93 0.92 -4.69
C ASN A 24 -7.94 0.49 -3.22
N LEU A 25 -7.07 1.09 -2.41
CA LEU A 25 -6.91 0.72 -1.01
C LEU A 25 -6.81 1.95 -0.10
N ASP A 26 -7.29 1.79 1.12
CA ASP A 26 -7.15 2.72 2.24
C ASP A 26 -7.05 1.89 3.52
N ILE A 27 -5.83 1.81 4.07
CA ILE A 27 -5.51 0.97 5.23
C ILE A 27 -4.74 1.83 6.24
N THR A 28 -5.18 1.80 7.48
CA THR A 28 -4.57 2.56 8.59
C THR A 28 -3.92 1.63 9.59
N MET A 29 -2.66 1.91 9.91
CA MET A 29 -1.80 1.26 10.90
C MET A 29 -1.54 2.26 12.03
N PRO A 30 -2.34 2.29 13.12
CA PRO A 30 -2.32 3.37 14.11
C PRO A 30 -1.03 3.49 14.92
N VAL A 31 -0.23 2.41 15.03
CA VAL A 31 1.00 2.35 15.84
C VAL A 31 2.17 1.76 15.06
N MET A 32 2.28 2.16 13.78
CA MET A 32 3.37 1.77 12.90
C MET A 32 3.87 2.98 12.08
N PRO A 33 5.14 3.39 12.23
CA PRO A 33 5.73 4.44 11.41
C PRO A 33 5.75 4.09 9.91
N CYS A 34 5.47 5.08 9.05
CA CYS A 34 5.41 4.89 7.59
C CYS A 34 6.76 4.47 6.97
N GLU A 35 7.86 4.82 7.63
CA GLU A 35 9.24 4.51 7.25
C GLU A 35 9.55 3.02 7.36
N LEU A 36 8.80 2.26 8.17
CA LEU A 36 8.98 0.82 8.34
C LEU A 36 8.12 0.00 7.38
N LEU A 37 7.11 0.63 6.77
CA LEU A 37 6.17 -0.02 5.87
C LEU A 37 6.66 -0.02 4.43
N SER A 38 6.47 -1.12 3.72
CA SER A 38 6.47 -1.21 2.26
C SER A 38 5.19 -1.86 1.76
N PHE A 39 4.87 -1.60 0.50
CA PHE A 39 3.78 -2.24 -0.21
C PHE A 39 4.38 -2.98 -1.40
N ASP A 40 4.17 -4.29 -1.43
CA ASP A 40 4.77 -5.20 -2.39
C ASP A 40 3.65 -6.00 -3.05
N ALA A 41 3.65 -6.10 -4.39
CA ALA A 41 2.70 -6.93 -5.13
C ALA A 41 3.45 -8.06 -5.85
N GLN A 42 3.00 -9.30 -5.64
CA GLN A 42 3.61 -10.49 -6.24
C GLN A 42 2.57 -11.29 -7.02
N ASP A 43 2.85 -11.55 -8.29
CA ASP A 43 2.03 -12.42 -9.13
C ASP A 43 2.66 -13.82 -9.34
N VAL A 44 1.83 -14.77 -9.80
CA VAL A 44 2.28 -16.14 -10.11
C VAL A 44 3.24 -16.23 -11.30
N MET A 45 3.35 -15.16 -12.09
CA MET A 45 4.30 -15.08 -13.20
C MET A 45 5.71 -14.68 -12.71
N GLY A 46 5.87 -14.49 -11.39
CA GLY A 46 7.14 -14.10 -10.77
C GLY A 46 7.44 -12.62 -10.93
N SER A 47 6.49 -11.81 -11.42
CA SER A 47 6.61 -10.36 -11.38
C SER A 47 6.48 -9.91 -9.93
N HIS A 48 7.53 -9.28 -9.44
CA HIS A 48 7.51 -8.54 -8.19
C HIS A 48 7.50 -7.07 -8.56
N GLU A 49 6.32 -6.45 -8.54
CA GLU A 49 6.23 -5.02 -8.77
C GLU A 49 6.33 -4.32 -7.41
N VAL A 50 7.50 -3.75 -7.13
CA VAL A 50 7.68 -2.78 -6.04
C VAL A 50 7.25 -1.43 -6.58
N ASP A 51 6.31 -0.78 -5.89
CA ASP A 51 5.75 0.52 -6.28
C ASP A 51 5.18 0.54 -7.72
N ALA A 52 4.38 -0.49 -8.04
CA ALA A 52 3.63 -0.62 -9.28
C ALA A 52 2.90 0.68 -9.67
N HIS A 53 2.91 1.00 -10.96
CA HIS A 53 2.33 2.23 -11.54
C HIS A 53 0.96 2.59 -10.92
N GLY A 54 0.90 3.71 -10.20
CA GLY A 54 -0.29 4.19 -9.50
C GLY A 54 0.01 5.37 -8.57
N ASN A 55 -1.04 5.87 -7.91
CA ASN A 55 -0.94 7.00 -6.98
C ASN A 55 -1.16 6.53 -5.54
N LEU A 56 -0.31 5.61 -5.06
CA LEU A 56 -0.25 5.25 -3.65
C LEU A 56 0.53 6.32 -2.88
N PHE A 57 0.04 6.65 -1.69
CA PHE A 57 0.68 7.58 -0.79
C PHE A 57 0.59 7.09 0.65
N LYS A 58 1.54 7.55 1.46
CA LYS A 58 1.62 7.31 2.90
C LYS A 58 1.40 8.62 3.62
N GLU A 59 0.47 8.59 4.57
CA GLU A 59 0.22 9.69 5.50
C GLU A 59 0.75 9.28 6.87
N ARG A 60 1.75 10.03 7.37
CA ARG A 60 2.26 9.87 8.73
C ARG A 60 1.24 10.42 9.70
N LEU A 61 0.93 9.64 10.72
CA LEU A 61 -0.09 9.96 11.72
C LEU A 61 0.55 10.16 13.08
N THR A 62 0.04 11.13 13.84
CA THR A 62 0.30 11.20 15.27
C THR A 62 -0.36 10.03 16.00
N SER A 63 -0.03 9.81 17.27
CA SER A 63 -0.71 8.83 18.12
C SER A 63 -2.21 9.10 18.34
N LYS A 64 -2.70 10.29 17.96
CA LYS A 64 -4.13 10.64 17.98
C LYS A 64 -4.84 10.41 16.63
N GLY A 65 -4.08 10.10 15.57
CA GLY A 65 -4.60 9.93 14.21
C GLY A 65 -4.54 11.18 13.33
N ASP A 66 -3.99 12.30 13.82
CA ASP A 66 -3.84 13.52 13.02
C ASP A 66 -2.72 13.37 11.97
N VAL A 67 -2.96 13.84 10.75
CA VAL A 67 -1.98 13.77 9.65
C VAL A 67 -0.86 14.79 9.85
N ILE A 68 0.38 14.31 9.89
CA ILE A 68 1.60 15.12 10.05
C ILE A 68 2.22 15.44 8.69
N ALA A 69 2.32 14.43 7.83
CA ALA A 69 2.99 14.54 6.54
C ALA A 69 2.38 13.54 5.56
N ARG A 70 2.46 13.86 4.26
CA ARG A 70 2.00 13.00 3.17
C ARG A 70 3.12 12.85 2.15
N GLU A 71 3.41 11.61 1.79
CA GLU A 71 4.46 11.26 0.85
C GLU A 71 3.92 10.29 -0.19
N GLU A 72 4.16 10.56 -1.47
CA GLU A 72 3.85 9.62 -2.55
C GLU A 72 4.83 8.45 -2.51
N MET A 73 4.32 7.23 -2.70
CA MET A 73 5.15 6.06 -2.87
C MET A 73 5.78 6.12 -4.25
N LYS A 74 7.06 6.49 -4.31
CA LYS A 74 7.80 6.56 -5.57
C LYS A 74 8.40 5.20 -5.89
N GLY A 75 7.90 4.61 -6.97
CA GLY A 75 8.57 3.62 -7.83
C GLY A 75 10.02 3.27 -7.46
N SER A 76 10.28 2.31 -6.57
CA SER A 76 11.62 1.74 -6.44
C SER A 76 11.89 0.82 -7.61
N HIS A 77 12.27 1.39 -8.77
CA HIS A 77 12.95 0.63 -9.80
C HIS A 77 14.22 0.02 -9.18
N TYR A 78 14.21 -1.30 -8.98
CA TYR A 78 15.44 -2.07 -8.79
C TYR A 78 16.41 -1.71 -9.93
N GLY A 79 17.39 -0.83 -9.65
CA GLY A 79 18.46 -0.46 -10.59
C GLY A 79 18.38 0.91 -11.27
N ALA A 80 17.43 1.81 -10.97
CA ALA A 80 17.47 3.16 -11.53
C ALA A 80 18.35 4.09 -10.68
N SER A 81 19.60 4.27 -11.12
CA SER A 81 20.54 5.30 -10.66
C SER A 81 20.14 6.72 -11.11
N SER A 82 18.87 7.11 -10.97
CA SER A 82 18.45 8.49 -11.24
C SER A 82 18.69 9.35 -10.00
N GLY A 83 19.68 10.24 -10.09
CA GLY A 83 20.19 11.09 -9.01
C GLY A 83 19.16 12.05 -8.39
N LEU A 84 18.30 11.53 -7.50
CA LEU A 84 17.59 12.30 -6.48
C LEU A 84 17.87 11.69 -5.10
N THR A 85 19.11 11.88 -4.70
CA THR A 85 19.85 11.11 -3.69
C THR A 85 19.61 11.57 -2.25
N ARG A 86 18.37 11.57 -1.71
CA ARG A 86 18.18 11.86 -0.26
C ARG A 86 17.01 11.21 0.51
N HIS A 87 16.17 10.33 -0.04
CA HIS A 87 15.07 9.78 0.78
C HIS A 87 14.84 8.26 0.78
N PHE A 88 15.45 7.48 -0.12
CA PHE A 88 15.34 6.01 -0.07
C PHE A 88 16.65 5.33 -0.52
N SER A 89 17.78 5.83 -0.03
CA SER A 89 19.02 5.04 -0.04
C SER A 89 18.85 3.93 1.00
N PHE A 90 19.08 2.67 0.64
CA PHE A 90 19.14 1.49 1.52
C PHE A 90 20.26 1.55 2.59
N SER A 91 20.75 2.75 2.92
CA SER A 91 21.76 3.04 3.92
C SER A 91 21.15 3.98 4.94
N TYR A 92 20.46 3.41 5.93
CA TYR A 92 20.04 4.17 7.09
C TYR A 92 21.27 4.58 7.88
N ASP A 93 21.39 5.86 8.17
CA ASP A 93 22.38 6.33 9.13
C ASP A 93 21.86 6.15 10.58
N ASN A 94 22.76 6.31 11.55
CA ASN A 94 22.37 6.22 12.96
C ASN A 94 21.33 7.27 13.36
N GLY A 95 21.32 8.44 12.70
CA GLY A 95 20.33 9.50 12.94
C GLY A 95 18.93 9.12 12.48
N ASP A 96 18.80 8.41 11.35
CA ASP A 96 17.55 7.86 10.88
C ASP A 96 17.01 6.79 11.83
N VAL A 97 17.88 5.89 12.32
CA VAL A 97 17.50 4.88 13.31
C VAL A 97 16.97 5.57 14.58
N ASP A 98 17.66 6.59 15.08
CA ASP A 98 17.22 7.33 16.27
C ASP A 98 15.91 8.09 16.04
N ARG A 99 15.69 8.61 14.83
CA ARG A 99 14.44 9.26 14.44
C ARG A 99 13.29 8.27 14.42
N ILE A 100 13.47 7.11 13.78
CA ILE A 100 12.44 6.07 13.69
C ILE A 100 12.15 5.49 15.07
N ARG A 101 13.16 5.28 15.91
CA ARG A 101 12.99 4.88 17.31
C ARG A 101 12.07 5.84 18.07
N LYS A 102 12.26 7.16 17.90
CA LYS A 102 11.39 8.17 18.51
C LYS A 102 9.94 8.08 18.00
N MET A 103 9.74 7.84 16.71
CA MET A 103 8.39 7.66 16.13
C MET A 103 7.68 6.42 16.70
N ILE A 104 8.42 5.32 16.90
CA ILE A 104 7.86 4.12 17.54
C ILE A 104 7.42 4.44 18.97
N HIS A 105 8.29 5.09 19.75
CA HIS A 105 7.98 5.42 21.15
C HIS A 105 6.87 6.47 21.31
N SER A 106 6.74 7.42 20.38
CA SER A 106 5.65 8.40 20.38
C SER A 106 4.31 7.80 19.97
N GLY A 107 4.30 6.56 19.45
CA GLY A 107 3.12 5.89 18.95
C GLY A 107 2.63 6.46 17.63
N GLU A 108 3.54 6.92 16.76
CA GLU A 108 3.17 7.34 15.42
C GLU A 108 2.62 6.18 14.58
N GLY A 109 1.66 6.53 13.73
CA GLY A 109 0.98 5.61 12.82
C GLY A 109 1.21 5.97 11.36
N CYS A 110 0.64 5.15 10.49
CA CYS A 110 0.68 5.34 9.05
C CYS A 110 -0.67 4.99 8.43
N ARG A 111 -1.14 5.83 7.50
CA ARG A 111 -2.23 5.49 6.60
C ARG A 111 -1.68 5.34 5.19
N VAL A 112 -1.91 4.19 4.58
CA VAL A 112 -1.56 3.90 3.19
C VAL A 112 -2.85 3.97 2.39
N ALA A 113 -2.91 4.88 1.43
CA ALA A 113 -4.12 5.08 0.63
C ALA A 113 -3.80 5.43 -0.83
N GLY A 114 -4.76 5.20 -1.71
CA GLY A 114 -4.65 5.46 -3.14
C GLY A 114 -4.95 4.22 -3.98
N PHE A 115 -4.28 4.10 -5.12
CA PHE A 115 -4.45 2.94 -5.98
C PHE A 115 -3.14 2.48 -6.61
N VAL A 116 -3.11 1.20 -6.96
CA VAL A 116 -2.01 0.54 -7.66
C VAL A 116 -2.55 -0.26 -8.85
N LYS A 117 -1.80 -0.34 -9.95
CA LYS A 117 -2.15 -1.16 -11.11
C LYS A 117 -1.25 -2.38 -11.18
N VAL A 118 -1.83 -3.56 -11.01
CA VAL A 118 -1.13 -4.86 -11.04
C VAL A 118 -1.57 -5.67 -12.26
N ASN A 119 -0.85 -6.74 -12.60
CA ASN A 119 -1.32 -7.68 -13.62
C ASN A 119 -2.63 -8.34 -13.19
N LYS A 120 -3.59 -8.49 -14.12
CA LYS A 120 -4.87 -9.18 -13.86
C LYS A 120 -4.68 -10.71 -13.90
N VAL A 121 -3.91 -11.22 -12.97
CA VAL A 121 -3.62 -12.65 -12.78
C VAL A 121 -3.71 -12.99 -11.28
N PRO A 122 -3.82 -14.28 -10.91
CA PRO A 122 -3.72 -14.66 -9.50
C PRO A 122 -2.42 -14.15 -8.86
N GLY A 123 -2.54 -13.59 -7.66
CA GLY A 123 -1.40 -12.99 -6.96
C GLY A 123 -1.76 -12.56 -5.54
N ASN A 124 -0.77 -12.00 -4.84
CA ASN A 124 -0.91 -11.47 -3.48
C ASN A 124 -0.38 -10.04 -3.42
N VAL A 125 -0.95 -9.25 -2.51
CA VAL A 125 -0.41 -7.96 -2.11
C VAL A 125 -0.04 -8.02 -0.65
N HIS A 126 1.13 -7.48 -0.30
CA HIS A 126 1.67 -7.48 1.04
C HIS A 126 1.95 -6.04 1.48
N LEU A 127 1.35 -5.63 2.59
CA LEU A 127 1.88 -4.55 3.41
C LEU A 127 2.89 -5.17 4.36
N SER A 128 4.16 -4.87 4.14
CA SER A 128 5.25 -5.56 4.79
C SER A 128 6.25 -4.61 5.38
N THR A 129 7.24 -5.15 6.07
CA THR A 129 8.37 -4.40 6.59
C THR A 129 9.70 -4.95 6.07
N TYR A 130 9.63 -5.89 5.10
CA TYR A 130 10.75 -6.70 4.63
C TYR A 130 11.81 -5.91 3.87
N SER A 131 11.44 -4.77 3.29
CA SER A 131 12.35 -3.86 2.60
C SER A 131 13.43 -3.22 3.50
N HIS A 132 13.29 -3.33 4.84
CA HIS A 132 14.16 -2.64 5.79
C HIS A 132 14.84 -3.58 6.80
N SER A 133 15.33 -4.73 6.35
CA SER A 133 16.02 -5.71 7.22
C SER A 133 17.12 -5.12 8.12
N TYR A 134 17.86 -4.11 7.62
CA TYR A 134 18.84 -3.36 8.41
C TYR A 134 18.23 -2.60 9.60
N LEU A 135 17.06 -1.96 9.40
CA LEU A 135 16.35 -1.28 10.48
C LEU A 135 15.85 -2.27 11.53
N PHE A 136 15.38 -3.45 11.12
CA PHE A 136 14.96 -4.49 12.08
C PHE A 136 16.13 -4.97 12.96
N GLY A 137 17.34 -5.02 12.42
CA GLY A 137 18.54 -5.28 13.22
C GLY A 137 18.80 -4.19 14.26
N SER A 138 18.78 -2.92 13.82
CA SER A 138 19.10 -1.76 14.68
C SER A 138 17.98 -1.37 15.67
N LEU A 139 16.74 -1.73 15.37
CA LEU A 139 15.53 -1.49 16.18
C LEU A 139 14.94 -2.79 16.72
N TYR A 140 15.78 -3.80 16.94
CA TYR A 140 15.33 -5.14 17.31
C TYR A 140 14.45 -5.16 18.57
N GLN A 141 14.77 -4.35 19.58
CA GLN A 141 13.99 -4.33 20.83
C GLN A 141 12.57 -3.77 20.62
N GLU A 142 12.47 -2.73 19.79
CA GLU A 142 11.22 -2.04 19.48
C GLU A 142 10.37 -2.82 18.47
N THR A 143 11.00 -3.54 17.55
CA THR A 143 10.31 -4.25 16.45
C THR A 143 9.94 -5.69 16.78
N ARG A 144 10.56 -6.33 17.79
CA ARG A 144 10.32 -7.74 18.14
C ARG A 144 8.86 -8.06 18.44
N ASN A 145 8.13 -7.14 19.06
CA ASN A 145 6.71 -7.28 19.40
C ASN A 145 5.89 -6.16 18.76
N MET A 146 6.26 -5.74 17.55
CA MET A 146 5.55 -4.71 16.82
C MET A 146 4.06 -5.05 16.68
N ASN A 147 3.21 -4.08 16.97
CA ASN A 147 1.79 -4.20 16.77
C ASN A 147 1.43 -3.92 15.29
N ILE A 148 0.96 -4.95 14.60
CA ILE A 148 0.53 -4.88 13.19
C ILE A 148 -0.99 -4.77 13.03
N SER A 149 -1.70 -4.46 14.12
CA SER A 149 -3.14 -4.21 14.09
C SER A 149 -3.43 -3.08 13.10
N HIS A 150 -4.44 -3.29 12.27
CA HIS A 150 -4.77 -2.38 11.19
C HIS A 150 -6.28 -2.28 11.01
N THR A 151 -6.70 -1.19 10.38
CA THR A 151 -8.07 -1.00 9.95
C THR A 151 -8.08 -0.86 8.44
N ILE A 152 -8.87 -1.71 7.77
CA ILE A 152 -9.15 -1.59 6.35
C ILE A 152 -10.35 -0.67 6.20
N ASN A 153 -10.11 0.56 5.74
CA ASN A 153 -11.17 1.54 5.49
C ASN A 153 -11.84 1.27 4.14
N HIS A 154 -11.04 0.87 3.14
CA HIS A 154 -11.54 0.58 1.80
C HIS A 154 -10.60 -0.36 1.04
N ILE A 155 -11.18 -1.36 0.36
CA ILE A 155 -10.51 -2.15 -0.67
C ILE A 155 -11.51 -2.37 -1.81
N SER A 156 -11.08 -2.15 -3.04
CA SER A 156 -11.89 -2.43 -4.22
C SER A 156 -11.01 -2.72 -5.44
N PHE A 157 -11.62 -3.30 -6.46
CA PHE A 157 -10.97 -3.68 -7.71
C PHE A 157 -11.70 -3.04 -8.89
N GLY A 158 -10.95 -2.50 -9.85
CA GLY A 158 -11.46 -1.74 -10.99
C GLY A 158 -11.30 -0.23 -10.82
N VAL A 159 -11.66 0.50 -11.87
CA VAL A 159 -11.58 1.97 -11.89
C VAL A 159 -12.76 2.61 -11.17
N ASP A 160 -12.54 3.77 -10.56
CA ASP A 160 -13.56 4.47 -9.77
C ASP A 160 -14.83 4.80 -10.56
N THR A 161 -14.70 5.03 -11.87
CA THR A 161 -15.85 5.29 -12.76
C THR A 161 -16.77 4.08 -12.86
N ASP A 162 -16.22 2.89 -12.99
CA ASP A 162 -16.98 1.64 -13.13
C ASP A 162 -17.63 1.28 -11.79
N ILE A 163 -16.87 1.43 -10.70
CA ILE A 163 -17.40 1.26 -9.34
C ILE A 163 -18.55 2.23 -9.08
N SER A 164 -18.40 3.51 -9.46
CA SER A 164 -19.43 4.52 -9.29
C SER A 164 -20.67 4.24 -10.14
N PHE A 165 -20.48 3.77 -11.37
CA PHE A 165 -21.57 3.34 -12.25
C PHE A 165 -22.34 2.17 -11.63
N ILE A 166 -21.63 1.14 -11.14
CA ILE A 166 -22.26 -0.03 -10.54
C ILE A 166 -23.04 0.37 -9.30
N LYS A 167 -22.44 1.16 -8.39
CA LYS A 167 -23.11 1.65 -7.18
C LYS A 167 -24.37 2.45 -7.49
N LYS A 168 -24.34 3.34 -8.48
CA LYS A 168 -25.48 4.19 -8.84
C LYS A 168 -26.66 3.40 -9.42
N ASN A 169 -26.38 2.33 -10.16
CA ASN A 169 -27.40 1.63 -10.94
C ASN A 169 -27.89 0.33 -10.28
N PHE A 170 -27.09 -0.28 -9.40
CA PHE A 170 -27.33 -1.63 -8.88
C PHE A 170 -27.30 -1.77 -7.35
N GLN A 171 -26.94 -0.72 -6.60
CA GLN A 171 -27.02 -0.68 -5.12
C GLN A 171 -27.97 0.43 -4.67
#